data_AF-A0A7W0TTH4-F1
#
_entry.id   AF-A0A7W0TTH4-F1
#
_cell.length_a   1.000
_cell.length_b   1.000
_cell.length_c   1.000
_cell.angle_alpha   90.00
_cell.angle_beta   90.00
_cell.angle_gamma   90.00
#
_symmetry.space_group_name_H-M   'P 1'
#
loop_
_entity.id
_entity.type
_entity.pdbx_description
1 polymer ?
#
loop_
_entity_poly.entity_id
_entity_poly.type
_entity_poly.pdbx_seq_one_letter_code
_entity_poly.pdbx_strand_id
1 'polypeptide(L)'
;MGPAARRGPKTRAYTEADDAIDFRANPERYRIGKGEQGVFHVRPYKDELLPLWRFRTPEIARASAGALWERFLAYRAAADFVGMDMARKTIQMG
;
A
#
# COMPACT_ATOMS: atom_id res chain seq x y z
N MET A 1 -20.17 36.24 -0.58
CA MET A 1 -20.14 34.86 -0.06
C MET A 1 -20.20 33.91 -1.25
N GLY A 2 -19.10 33.25 -1.61
CA GLY A 2 -19.10 32.22 -2.66
C GLY A 2 -19.58 30.88 -2.10
N PRO A 3 -20.23 30.02 -2.90
CA PRO A 3 -20.74 28.74 -2.42
C PRO A 3 -19.56 27.85 -2.02
N ALA A 4 -19.60 27.34 -0.79
CA ALA A 4 -18.65 26.34 -0.32
C ALA A 4 -18.69 25.12 -1.26
N ALA A 5 -17.57 24.83 -1.90
CA ALA A 5 -17.42 23.64 -2.72
C ALA A 5 -17.78 22.41 -1.88
N ARG A 6 -18.84 21.69 -2.27
CA ARG A 6 -19.22 20.44 -1.62
C ARG A 6 -18.06 19.46 -1.81
N ARG A 7 -17.32 19.18 -0.73
CA ARG A 7 -16.35 18.08 -0.71
C ARG A 7 -17.12 16.81 -1.06
N GLY A 8 -16.71 16.12 -2.13
CA GLY A 8 -17.19 14.78 -2.44
C GLY A 8 -17.01 13.82 -1.25
N PRO A 9 -17.70 12.67 -1.24
CA PRO A 9 -17.64 11.74 -0.13
C PRO A 9 -16.17 11.41 0.18
N LYS A 10 -15.77 11.59 1.45
CA LYS A 10 -14.44 11.20 1.91
C LYS A 10 -14.32 9.68 1.71
N THR A 11 -13.30 9.23 0.98
CA THR A 11 -12.94 7.80 0.93
C THR A 11 -12.85 7.27 2.36
N ARG A 12 -13.59 6.19 2.68
CA ARG A 12 -13.55 5.57 4.02
C ARG A 12 -12.11 5.17 4.32
N ALA A 13 -11.63 5.53 5.51
CA ALA A 13 -10.35 5.03 6.00
C ALA A 13 -10.37 3.50 6.13
N TYR A 14 -9.21 2.88 5.98
CA TYR A 14 -9.02 1.49 6.36
C TYR A 14 -9.03 1.37 7.89
N THR A 15 -9.53 0.25 8.40
CA THR A 15 -9.59 -0.06 9.84
C THR A 15 -9.08 -1.48 10.10
N GLU A 16 -8.94 -1.86 11.37
CA GLU A 16 -8.52 -3.22 11.78
C GLU A 16 -9.45 -4.32 11.25
N ALA A 17 -10.72 -4.01 10.97
CA ALA A 17 -11.64 -4.96 10.36
C ALA A 17 -11.22 -5.34 8.93
N ASP A 18 -10.50 -4.46 8.23
CA ASP A 18 -10.00 -4.73 6.88
C ASP A 18 -8.82 -5.71 6.88
N ASP A 19 -8.14 -5.90 8.01
CA ASP A 19 -7.07 -6.89 8.17
C ASP A 19 -7.56 -8.34 8.03
N ALA A 20 -8.87 -8.58 8.07
CA ALA A 20 -9.46 -9.90 7.84
C ALA A 20 -9.71 -10.19 6.34
N ILE A 21 -9.53 -9.21 5.47
CA ILE A 21 -9.81 -9.33 4.03
C ILE A 21 -8.53 -9.73 3.29
N ASP A 22 -8.62 -10.77 2.46
CA ASP A 22 -7.62 -11.03 1.42
C ASP A 22 -7.92 -10.16 0.20
N PHE A 23 -7.19 -9.07 0.04
CA PHE A 23 -7.33 -8.15 -1.09
C PHE A 23 -6.68 -8.66 -2.38
N ARG A 24 -5.87 -9.71 -2.33
CA ARG A 24 -5.40 -10.41 -3.53
C ARG A 24 -6.52 -11.24 -4.13
N ALA A 25 -7.28 -11.93 -3.28
CA ALA A 25 -8.46 -12.69 -3.70
C ALA A 25 -9.69 -11.79 -3.97
N ASN A 26 -9.78 -10.62 -3.33
CA ASN A 26 -10.90 -9.68 -3.44
C ASN A 26 -10.43 -8.26 -3.84
N PRO A 27 -9.81 -8.09 -5.03
CA PRO A 27 -9.23 -6.80 -5.44
C PRO A 27 -10.30 -5.70 -5.62
N GLU A 28 -11.56 -6.04 -5.83
CA GLU A 28 -12.67 -5.09 -5.92
C GLU A 28 -12.99 -4.39 -4.58
N ARG A 29 -12.56 -4.97 -3.46
CA ARG A 29 -12.67 -4.32 -2.14
C ARG A 29 -11.60 -3.28 -1.93
N TYR A 30 -10.52 -3.33 -2.72
CA TYR A 30 -9.45 -2.35 -2.65
C TYR A 30 -9.93 -0.98 -3.11
N ARG A 31 -9.67 0.03 -2.29
CA ARG A 31 -10.00 1.43 -2.60
C ARG A 31 -8.73 2.23 -2.81
N ILE A 32 -8.63 2.86 -3.98
CA ILE A 32 -7.55 3.79 -4.29
C ILE A 32 -7.73 5.04 -3.41
N GLY A 33 -6.93 5.10 -2.34
CA GLY A 33 -6.87 6.23 -1.42
C GLY A 33 -5.88 7.30 -1.88
N LYS A 34 -5.81 8.40 -1.11
CA LYS A 34 -4.76 9.42 -1.26
C LYS A 34 -3.53 9.02 -0.45
N GLY A 35 -2.33 9.36 -0.93
CA GLY A 35 -1.07 9.05 -0.26
C GLY A 35 -0.91 7.54 -0.03
N GLU A 36 -0.49 7.17 1.17
CA GLU A 36 -0.05 5.84 1.57
C GLU A 36 -1.13 5.10 2.38
N GLN A 37 -2.39 5.53 2.23
CA GLN A 37 -3.53 4.86 2.88
C GLN A 37 -3.58 3.37 2.51
N GLY A 38 -3.78 2.54 3.54
CA GLY A 38 -3.95 1.10 3.42
C GLY A 38 -2.68 0.27 3.66
N VAL A 39 -1.48 0.87 3.69
CA VAL A 39 -0.23 0.09 3.83
C VAL A 39 -0.20 -0.77 5.09
N PHE A 40 -0.83 -0.34 6.18
CA PHE A 40 -0.89 -1.10 7.44
C PHE A 40 -2.08 -2.05 7.58
N HIS A 41 -2.98 -2.11 6.60
CA HIS A 41 -4.25 -2.86 6.69
C HIS A 41 -4.49 -3.84 5.53
N VAL A 42 -4.02 -3.51 4.33
CA VAL A 42 -4.32 -4.29 3.12
C VAL A 42 -3.46 -5.56 3.11
N ARG A 43 -4.08 -6.68 3.48
CA ARG A 43 -3.48 -8.02 3.42
C ARG A 43 -3.71 -8.69 2.07
N PRO A 44 -2.80 -9.57 1.62
CA PRO A 44 -1.60 -10.04 2.33
C PRO A 44 -0.39 -9.09 2.21
N TYR A 45 -0.49 -8.03 1.41
CA TYR A 45 0.65 -7.19 1.05
C TYR A 45 1.33 -6.50 2.23
N LYS A 46 0.58 -6.04 3.26
CA LYS A 46 1.19 -5.47 4.45
C LYS A 46 2.16 -6.46 5.14
N ASP A 47 1.80 -7.74 5.19
CA ASP A 47 2.62 -8.76 5.86
C ASP A 47 3.82 -9.16 5.01
N GLU A 48 3.69 -9.08 3.69
CA GLU A 48 4.78 -9.36 2.75
C GLU A 48 5.78 -8.21 2.66
N LEU A 49 5.33 -6.95 2.83
CA LEU A 49 6.12 -5.75 2.59
C LEU A 49 6.69 -5.12 3.88
N LEU A 50 5.93 -5.04 4.97
CA LEU A 50 6.40 -4.39 6.20
C LEU A 50 7.65 -5.04 6.80
N PRO A 51 7.87 -6.37 6.76
CA PRO A 51 9.12 -6.97 7.23
C PRO A 51 10.36 -6.53 6.44
N LEU A 52 10.18 -6.12 5.19
CA LEU A 52 11.24 -5.63 4.30
C LEU A 52 11.53 -4.14 4.51
N TRP A 53 10.65 -3.39 5.15
CA TRP A 53 10.72 -1.93 5.29
C TRP A 53 11.65 -1.52 6.45
N ARG A 54 12.97 -1.44 6.18
CA ARG A 54 14.00 -1.11 7.17
C ARG A 54 14.92 0.01 6.66
N PHE A 55 14.95 1.15 7.34
CA PHE A 55 15.63 2.36 6.86
C PHE A 55 16.57 2.99 7.92
N ARG A 56 17.15 2.17 8.80
CA ARG A 56 17.97 2.65 9.92
C ARG A 56 19.36 3.16 9.51
N THR A 57 20.01 2.53 8.53
CA THR A 57 21.32 2.95 8.01
C THR A 57 21.30 2.91 6.48
N PRO A 58 22.20 3.62 5.78
CA PRO A 58 22.24 3.63 4.33
C PRO A 58 22.37 2.23 3.69
N GLU A 59 23.12 1.33 4.31
CA GLU A 59 23.32 -0.05 3.85
C GLU A 59 22.01 -0.85 3.96
N ILE A 60 21.32 -0.74 5.10
CA ILE A 60 20.04 -1.40 5.32
C ILE A 60 18.97 -0.82 4.40
N ALA A 61 18.93 0.51 4.25
CA ALA A 61 17.98 1.19 3.37
C ALA A 61 18.14 0.75 1.91
N ARG A 62 19.37 0.62 1.41
CA ARG A 62 19.64 0.10 0.05
C ARG A 62 19.11 -1.32 -0.14
N ALA A 63 19.36 -2.21 0.83
CA ALA A 63 18.85 -3.58 0.79
C ALA A 63 17.31 -3.62 0.85
N SER A 64 16.70 -2.82 1.72
CA SER A 64 15.25 -2.72 1.86
C SER A 64 14.57 -2.17 0.60
N ALA A 65 15.12 -1.10 0.01
CA ALA A 65 14.62 -0.55 -1.25
C ALA A 65 14.72 -1.58 -2.39
N GLY A 66 15.82 -2.32 -2.49
CA GLY A 66 15.99 -3.40 -3.45
C GLY A 66 14.94 -4.50 -3.29
N ALA A 67 14.74 -5.00 -2.06
CA ALA A 67 13.76 -6.05 -1.78
C ALA A 67 12.31 -5.61 -2.06
N LEU A 68 11.95 -4.37 -1.69
CA LEU A 68 10.63 -3.81 -1.99
C LEU A 68 10.42 -3.60 -3.49
N TRP A 69 11.48 -3.21 -4.21
CA TRP A 69 11.44 -3.08 -5.66
C TRP A 69 11.24 -4.43 -6.37
N GLU A 70 11.92 -5.48 -5.91
CA GLU A 70 11.69 -6.84 -6.41
C GLU A 70 10.24 -7.29 -6.18
N ARG A 71 9.65 -6.98 -5.02
CA ARG A 71 8.22 -7.23 -4.77
C ARG A 71 7.32 -6.48 -5.74
N PHE A 72 7.59 -5.20 -6.00
CA PHE A 72 6.86 -4.43 -7.00
C PHE A 72 6.91 -5.09 -8.39
N LEU A 73 8.10 -5.51 -8.84
CA LEU A 73 8.27 -6.19 -10.12
C LEU A 73 7.54 -7.53 -10.17
N ALA A 74 7.56 -8.30 -9.08
CA ALA A 74 6.84 -9.57 -8.98
C ALA A 74 5.32 -9.37 -9.08
N TYR A 75 4.75 -8.40 -8.35
CA TYR A 75 3.32 -8.08 -8.47
C TYR A 75 2.97 -7.59 -9.87
N ARG A 76 3.83 -6.77 -10.49
CA ARG A 76 3.64 -6.32 -11.86
C ARG A 76 3.62 -7.48 -12.86
N ALA A 77 4.54 -8.43 -12.74
CA ALA A 77 4.57 -9.62 -13.59
C ALA A 77 3.30 -10.49 -13.41
N ALA A 78 2.72 -10.49 -12.21
CA ALA A 78 1.47 -11.18 -11.90
C ALA A 78 0.20 -10.39 -12.28
N ALA A 79 0.34 -9.19 -12.86
CA ALA A 79 -0.77 -8.25 -13.09
C ALA A 79 -1.57 -7.91 -11.81
N ASP A 80 -0.91 -7.97 -10.65
CA ASP A 80 -1.49 -7.68 -9.33
C ASP A 80 -1.38 -6.19 -9.01
N PHE A 81 -2.41 -5.44 -9.43
CA PHE A 81 -2.47 -3.99 -9.22
C PHE A 81 -2.40 -3.59 -7.75
N VAL A 82 -3.09 -4.32 -6.86
CA VAL A 82 -3.14 -3.98 -5.43
C VAL A 82 -1.76 -4.17 -4.80
N GLY A 83 -1.09 -5.28 -5.11
CA GLY A 83 0.28 -5.51 -4.69
C GLY A 83 1.25 -4.46 -5.21
N MET A 84 1.14 -4.09 -6.49
CA MET A 84 1.95 -3.02 -7.07
C MET A 84 1.77 -1.69 -6.33
N ASP A 85 0.54 -1.28 -6.05
CA ASP A 85 0.28 0.00 -5.35
C ASP A 85 0.73 -0.05 -3.88
N MET A 86 0.55 -1.18 -3.19
CA MET A 86 1.07 -1.35 -1.83
C MET A 86 2.60 -1.31 -1.76
N ALA A 87 3.29 -1.95 -2.71
CA ALA A 87 4.75 -1.89 -2.79
C ALA A 87 5.23 -0.45 -3.05
N ARG A 88 4.62 0.24 -4.03
CA ARG A 88 4.92 1.65 -4.34
C ARG A 88 4.73 2.55 -3.12
N LYS A 89 3.61 2.42 -2.40
CA LYS A 89 3.34 3.20 -1.18
C LYS A 89 4.33 2.90 -0.07
N THR A 90 4.68 1.62 0.13
CA THR A 90 5.66 1.22 1.16
C THR A 90 7.04 1.83 0.87
N ILE A 91 7.48 1.83 -0.38
CA ILE A 91 8.73 2.49 -0.81
C ILE A 91 8.68 3.99 -0.56
N GLN A 92 7.54 4.66 -0.77
CA GLN A 92 7.43 6.12 -0.56
C GLN A 92 7.50 6.55 0.91
N MET A 93 7.18 5.67 1.85
CA MET A 93 7.24 6.01 3.29
C MET A 93 8.64 5.92 3.90
N GLY A 94 9.59 5.19 3.28
CA GLY A 94 10.94 4.95 3.79
C GLY A 94 12.02 5.65 2.98
#